data_AF-A0A7S8MUY9-F1
#
_entry.id   AF-A0A7S8MUY9-F1
#
_cell.length_a   1.000
_cell.length_b   1.000
_cell.length_c   1.000
_cell.angle_alpha   90.00
_cell.angle_beta   90.00
_cell.angle_gamma   90.00
#
_symmetry.space_group_name_H-M   'P 1'
#
loop_
_entity.id
_entity.type
_entity.pdbx_description
1 polymer ?
#
loop_
_entity_poly.entity_id
_entity_poly.type
_entity_poly.pdbx_seq_one_letter_code
_entity_poly.pdbx_strand_id
1 'polypeptide(L)'
;MTLFPEPEPADSDQPSALPNPPRSRSATAWWITLGALVVATALGASVMFAQHLPEPARGWLLPAQGWVAQTLDLSGDWGPVPEPSSEVAALADRMSLTASGRDVFFRTEPELVGDEILTLCAGAHGGEPAPSPDAEEGGDAVTLGCYRPRTDRMFLFEPADERLAGFTVTFAAHELLHAVYGRMSPEQQREVDTLVAAEVARIPAGDPVLAQIDASVGDDESRRGNEQFAYLGSQVQLDGGFSPELESLYAETFADRTALVGVHSASIALLDSVRADVDAAWSQVADAEAAAGQARAQWSADQSWYDQALARYESDHAQFDATPEAERGSYVVTFTTFTGERRQSSWEEYLRFRADELDGLAADLAAREPAITEQEAAASALRAQTEALTADANALFAAAFPGSS
;
A
#
# COMPACT_ATOMS: atom_id res chain seq x y z
N MET A 1 -7.63 17.57 -1.38
CA MET A 1 -8.58 16.49 -1.75
C MET A 1 -8.48 15.38 -0.70
N THR A 2 -9.56 14.95 -0.06
CA THR A 2 -9.52 13.90 0.99
C THR A 2 -9.53 12.52 0.33
N LEU A 3 -8.41 11.78 0.42
CA LEU A 3 -8.26 10.45 -0.19
C LEU A 3 -9.12 9.38 0.48
N PHE A 4 -9.35 9.55 1.77
CA PHE A 4 -10.28 8.75 2.55
C PHE A 4 -11.42 9.66 2.96
N PRO A 5 -12.60 9.60 2.31
CA PRO A 5 -13.77 10.33 2.80
C PRO A 5 -14.06 9.88 4.24
N GLU A 6 -14.44 10.83 5.11
CA GLU A 6 -14.97 10.46 6.43
C GLU A 6 -16.11 9.46 6.22
N PRO A 7 -16.09 8.29 6.88
CA PRO A 7 -17.18 7.35 6.75
C PRO A 7 -18.47 8.00 7.25
N GLU A 8 -19.54 7.89 6.46
CA GLU A 8 -20.87 8.35 6.90
C GLU A 8 -21.23 7.68 8.24
N PRO A 9 -21.87 8.41 9.17
CA PRO A 9 -22.32 7.82 10.43
C PRO A 9 -23.21 6.62 10.13
N ALA A 10 -22.90 5.47 10.73
CA ALA A 10 -23.63 4.23 10.52
C ALA A 10 -25.12 4.46 10.83
N ASP A 11 -25.95 4.32 9.79
CA ASP A 11 -27.41 4.39 9.91
C ASP A 11 -27.89 3.20 10.75
N SER A 12 -28.36 3.48 11.96
CA SER A 12 -28.56 2.49 13.03
C SER A 12 -29.82 1.61 12.86
N ASP A 13 -30.37 1.48 11.65
CA ASP A 13 -31.74 0.94 11.43
C ASP A 13 -31.86 -0.11 10.31
N GLN A 14 -30.90 -1.02 10.18
CA GLN A 14 -31.02 -2.21 9.32
C GLN A 14 -30.54 -3.50 10.03
N PRO A 15 -31.40 -4.51 10.26
CA PRO A 15 -30.97 -5.80 10.79
C PRO A 15 -30.24 -6.62 9.70
N SER A 16 -28.91 -6.70 9.79
CA SER A 16 -28.07 -7.50 8.89
C SER A 16 -28.22 -9.00 9.15
N ALA A 17 -28.53 -9.75 8.10
CA ALA A 17 -28.59 -11.21 8.12
C ALA A 17 -27.18 -11.82 8.24
N LEU A 18 -27.00 -12.75 9.17
CA LEU A 18 -25.75 -13.46 9.46
C LEU A 18 -25.27 -14.32 8.25
N PRO A 19 -23.97 -14.27 7.89
CA PRO A 19 -23.39 -15.24 6.96
C PRO A 19 -22.96 -16.54 7.67
N ASN A 20 -23.14 -17.67 6.98
CA ASN A 20 -22.77 -19.00 7.46
C ASN A 20 -21.25 -19.24 7.47
N PRO A 21 -20.72 -20.04 8.42
CA PRO A 21 -19.28 -20.32 8.51
C PRO A 21 -18.80 -21.33 7.45
N PRO A 22 -17.54 -21.22 6.97
CA PRO A 22 -16.96 -22.17 6.03
C PRO A 22 -16.52 -23.47 6.74
N ARG A 23 -16.80 -24.60 6.09
CA ARG A 23 -16.36 -25.93 6.51
C ARG A 23 -14.91 -26.19 6.09
N SER A 24 -14.10 -26.62 7.05
CA SER A 24 -12.69 -27.00 6.87
C SER A 24 -12.46 -28.50 6.53
N ARG A 25 -11.27 -28.77 5.97
CA ARG A 25 -10.50 -30.05 5.83
C ARG A 25 -10.83 -30.87 4.56
N SER A 26 -9.87 -31.43 3.82
CA SER A 26 -8.61 -32.06 4.24
C SER A 26 -7.53 -32.10 3.15
N ALA A 27 -6.27 -32.08 3.57
CA ALA A 27 -5.09 -32.43 2.78
C ALA A 27 -4.95 -33.95 2.57
N THR A 28 -4.48 -34.36 1.39
CA THR A 28 -3.86 -35.68 1.17
C THR A 28 -2.80 -35.57 0.07
N ALA A 29 -1.57 -35.92 0.43
CA ALA A 29 -0.39 -36.01 -0.42
C ALA A 29 -0.36 -37.33 -1.20
N TRP A 30 0.13 -37.32 -2.45
CA TRP A 30 0.64 -38.51 -3.15
C TRP A 30 1.88 -38.14 -3.99
N TRP A 31 2.98 -38.85 -3.71
CA TRP A 31 4.22 -38.93 -4.49
C TRP A 31 4.11 -40.00 -5.57
N ILE A 32 4.63 -39.79 -6.80
CA ILE A 32 5.31 -40.83 -7.62
C ILE A 32 6.40 -40.18 -8.49
N THR A 33 7.60 -40.75 -8.39
CA THR A 33 8.84 -40.56 -9.16
C THR A 33 8.92 -41.43 -10.42
N LEU A 34 9.57 -40.95 -11.50
CA LEU A 34 10.53 -41.68 -12.37
C LEU A 34 11.10 -40.68 -13.43
N GLY A 35 12.41 -40.38 -13.52
CA GLY A 35 13.44 -41.10 -14.30
C GLY A 35 13.61 -40.46 -15.70
N ALA A 36 14.78 -40.17 -16.30
CA ALA A 36 16.16 -40.55 -16.06
C ALA A 36 17.16 -39.63 -16.82
N LEU A 37 18.31 -39.45 -16.19
CA LEU A 37 19.70 -39.29 -16.68
C LEU A 37 20.02 -39.40 -18.20
N VAL A 38 20.68 -38.37 -18.77
CA VAL A 38 21.83 -38.54 -19.71
C VAL A 38 22.88 -37.47 -19.38
N VAL A 39 24.03 -37.92 -18.89
CA VAL A 39 25.20 -37.10 -18.56
C VAL A 39 26.05 -36.88 -19.80
N ALA A 40 26.47 -35.62 -19.95
CA ALA A 40 27.38 -35.09 -20.94
C ALA A 40 28.82 -35.64 -20.79
N THR A 41 29.39 -36.06 -21.91
CA THR A 41 30.85 -36.15 -22.11
C THR A 41 31.18 -35.65 -23.52
N ALA A 42 31.68 -34.41 -23.63
CA ALA A 42 32.60 -33.95 -24.69
C ALA A 42 32.92 -32.46 -24.55
N LEU A 43 33.67 -32.08 -23.50
CA LEU A 43 34.49 -30.87 -23.53
C LEU A 43 35.84 -31.27 -24.15
N GLY A 44 36.18 -30.74 -25.34
CA GLY A 44 37.53 -30.91 -25.88
C GLY A 44 37.77 -30.74 -27.38
N ALA A 45 36.75 -30.52 -28.23
CA ALA A 45 36.99 -30.54 -29.69
C ALA A 45 36.21 -29.50 -30.53
N SER A 46 35.83 -28.34 -29.99
CA SER A 46 34.97 -27.39 -30.72
C SER A 46 35.65 -26.10 -31.19
N VAL A 47 36.92 -25.85 -30.89
CA VAL A 47 37.59 -24.59 -31.29
C VAL A 47 38.09 -24.61 -32.75
N MET A 48 38.14 -25.76 -33.43
CA MET A 48 38.73 -25.86 -34.77
C MET A 48 37.72 -26.06 -35.93
N PHE A 49 36.40 -26.06 -35.68
CA PHE A 49 35.38 -26.28 -36.72
C PHE A 49 34.54 -25.03 -37.09
N ALA A 50 34.75 -23.87 -36.44
CA ALA A 50 33.92 -22.67 -36.65
C ALA A 50 34.25 -21.88 -37.94
N GLN A 51 35.36 -22.17 -38.61
CA GLN A 51 35.83 -21.44 -39.79
C GLN A 51 35.20 -21.88 -41.12
N HIS A 52 34.33 -22.90 -41.13
CA HIS A 52 33.71 -23.46 -42.34
C HIS A 52 32.17 -23.51 -42.32
N LEU A 53 31.51 -22.77 -41.43
CA LEU A 53 30.04 -22.69 -41.40
C LEU A 53 29.48 -21.60 -42.35
N PRO A 54 28.33 -21.83 -43.03
CA PRO A 54 27.65 -20.83 -43.85
C PRO A 54 27.07 -19.66 -43.03
N GLU A 55 26.96 -18.50 -43.69
CA GLU A 55 26.69 -17.16 -43.13
C GLU A 55 25.57 -16.99 -42.07
N PRO A 56 24.42 -17.68 -42.06
CA PRO A 56 23.40 -17.42 -41.03
C PRO A 56 23.76 -17.94 -39.63
N ALA A 57 24.82 -18.75 -39.48
CA ALA A 57 25.22 -19.32 -38.19
C ALA A 57 26.37 -18.57 -37.47
N ARG A 58 26.93 -17.51 -38.07
CA ARG A 58 27.99 -16.70 -37.42
C ARG A 58 27.47 -15.63 -36.46
N GLY A 59 26.17 -15.32 -36.49
CA GLY A 59 25.56 -14.25 -35.68
C GLY A 59 25.45 -14.52 -34.17
N TRP A 60 25.76 -15.73 -33.69
CA TRP A 60 25.59 -16.12 -32.28
C TRP A 60 26.90 -16.29 -31.50
N LEU A 61 28.07 -16.15 -32.14
CA LEU A 61 29.38 -16.44 -31.52
C LEU A 61 30.43 -15.33 -31.68
N LEU A 62 30.02 -14.15 -32.12
CA LEU A 62 30.86 -12.95 -32.08
C LEU A 62 30.09 -11.88 -31.30
N PRO A 63 30.61 -11.33 -30.19
CA PRO A 63 30.04 -10.11 -29.65
C PRO A 63 30.02 -9.08 -30.76
N ALA A 64 28.88 -8.40 -30.94
CA ALA A 64 28.76 -7.29 -31.86
C ALA A 64 29.94 -6.34 -31.61
N GLN A 65 30.85 -6.25 -32.58
CA GLN A 65 31.99 -5.33 -32.52
C GLN A 65 31.54 -3.87 -32.78
N GLY A 66 30.40 -3.47 -32.21
CA GLY A 66 29.85 -2.13 -32.23
C GLY A 66 30.11 -1.35 -30.93
N TRP A 67 30.38 -2.04 -29.82
CA TRP A 67 30.78 -1.42 -28.56
C TRP A 67 32.30 -1.24 -28.51
N VAL A 68 32.81 -0.24 -29.22
CA VAL A 68 33.86 0.55 -28.58
C VAL A 68 33.07 1.51 -27.72
N ALA A 69 32.94 1.19 -26.43
CA ALA A 69 32.41 2.11 -25.44
C ALA A 69 33.11 3.45 -25.63
N GLN A 70 32.46 4.37 -26.34
CA GLN A 70 32.70 5.78 -26.09
C GLN A 70 32.15 5.92 -24.69
N THR A 71 33.05 5.86 -23.71
CA THR A 71 32.76 6.29 -22.34
C THR A 71 31.97 7.56 -22.47
N LEU A 72 30.82 7.61 -21.81
CA LEU A 72 30.04 8.82 -21.66
C LEU A 72 31.05 9.85 -21.13
N ASP A 73 31.52 10.77 -21.98
CA ASP A 73 32.50 11.78 -21.56
C ASP A 73 31.76 12.87 -20.78
N LEU A 74 31.21 12.45 -19.62
CA LEU A 74 30.63 13.34 -18.62
C LEU A 74 31.71 14.30 -18.09
N SER A 75 32.99 13.92 -18.22
CA SER A 75 34.17 14.65 -17.78
C SER A 75 34.65 15.77 -18.72
N GLY A 76 33.80 16.26 -19.63
CA GLY A 76 34.13 17.43 -20.45
C GLY A 76 34.66 18.61 -19.62
N ASP A 77 35.47 19.48 -20.23
CA ASP A 77 36.01 20.68 -19.58
C ASP A 77 34.93 21.76 -19.44
N TRP A 78 33.98 21.53 -18.53
CA TRP A 78 32.83 22.39 -18.23
C TRP A 78 33.15 23.46 -17.18
N GLY A 79 34.43 23.65 -16.85
CA GLY A 79 34.88 24.54 -15.78
C GLY A 79 34.73 23.94 -14.38
N PRO A 80 34.92 24.74 -13.32
CA PRO A 80 34.88 24.26 -11.94
C PRO A 80 33.47 23.79 -11.54
N VAL A 81 33.41 22.68 -10.80
CA VAL A 81 32.18 22.17 -10.19
C VAL A 81 31.76 23.12 -9.06
N PRO A 82 30.49 23.57 -9.01
CA PRO A 82 29.98 24.31 -7.87
C PRO A 82 30.10 23.49 -6.58
N GLU A 83 30.36 24.15 -5.45
CA GLU A 83 30.34 23.50 -4.14
C GLU A 83 28.89 23.28 -3.71
N PRO A 84 28.43 22.03 -3.48
CA PRO A 84 27.06 21.75 -3.08
C PRO A 84 26.80 22.13 -1.62
N SER A 85 25.53 22.35 -1.26
CA SER A 85 25.14 22.39 0.15
C SER A 85 25.30 21.02 0.81
N SER A 86 25.26 20.97 2.15
CA SER A 86 25.28 19.71 2.91
C SER A 86 24.11 18.79 2.54
N GLU A 87 22.94 19.36 2.31
CA GLU A 87 21.71 18.64 1.96
C GLU A 87 21.84 18.02 0.56
N VAL A 88 22.33 18.77 -0.42
CA VAL A 88 22.57 18.29 -1.79
C VAL A 88 23.67 17.23 -1.82
N ALA A 89 24.73 17.38 -1.02
CA ALA A 89 25.77 16.37 -0.89
C ALA A 89 25.25 15.07 -0.28
N ALA A 90 24.39 15.15 0.76
CA ALA A 90 23.76 14.00 1.37
C ALA A 90 22.77 13.30 0.42
N LEU A 91 22.06 14.08 -0.41
CA LEU A 91 21.19 13.55 -1.46
C LEU A 91 21.98 12.75 -2.49
N ALA A 92 23.13 13.27 -2.94
CA ALA A 92 24.04 12.55 -3.83
C ALA A 92 24.57 11.24 -3.21
N ASP A 93 24.82 11.21 -1.91
CA ASP A 93 25.19 9.98 -1.19
C ASP A 93 24.04 8.96 -1.17
N ARG A 94 22.81 9.40 -0.90
CA ARG A 94 21.62 8.53 -0.89
C ARG A 94 21.26 8.00 -2.28
N MET A 95 21.58 8.74 -3.33
CA MET A 95 21.46 8.30 -4.72
C MET A 95 22.58 7.34 -5.15
N SER A 96 23.56 7.06 -4.28
CA SER A 96 24.74 6.25 -4.59
C SER A 96 25.51 6.75 -5.81
N LEU A 97 25.71 8.07 -5.94
CA LEU A 97 26.39 8.65 -7.10
C LEU A 97 27.88 8.32 -7.17
N THR A 98 28.37 8.04 -8.37
CA THR A 98 29.80 8.02 -8.68
C THR A 98 30.40 9.44 -8.63
N ALA A 99 31.72 9.57 -8.78
CA ALA A 99 32.35 10.87 -8.93
C ALA A 99 31.83 11.63 -10.18
N SER A 100 31.63 10.93 -11.30
CA SER A 100 31.09 11.51 -12.54
C SER A 100 29.62 11.91 -12.39
N GLY A 101 28.81 11.07 -11.73
CA GLY A 101 27.42 11.39 -11.43
C GLY A 101 27.30 12.62 -10.52
N ARG A 102 28.14 12.71 -9.49
CA ARG A 102 28.25 13.89 -8.61
C ARG A 102 28.62 15.15 -9.37
N ASP A 103 29.55 15.05 -10.33
CA ASP A 103 29.97 16.19 -11.15
C ASP A 103 28.80 16.77 -11.94
N VAL A 104 28.06 15.92 -12.66
CA VAL A 104 26.88 16.36 -13.41
C VAL A 104 25.83 16.93 -12.45
N PHE A 105 25.53 16.23 -11.36
CA PHE A 105 24.50 16.64 -10.40
C PHE A 105 24.80 18.02 -9.80
N PHE A 106 26.00 18.26 -9.30
CA PHE A 106 26.35 19.54 -8.67
C PHE A 106 26.44 20.70 -9.68
N ARG A 107 26.77 20.43 -10.95
CA ARG A 107 26.72 21.45 -12.01
C ARG A 107 25.31 21.90 -12.34
N THR A 108 24.30 21.05 -12.14
CA THR A 108 22.91 21.46 -12.29
C THR A 108 22.41 22.37 -11.17
N GLU A 109 23.27 22.71 -10.19
CA GLU A 109 22.96 23.52 -9.01
C GLU A 109 21.59 23.17 -8.41
N PRO A 110 21.42 21.93 -7.89
CA PRO A 110 20.14 21.44 -7.40
C PRO A 110 19.63 22.29 -6.24
N GLU A 111 18.36 22.67 -6.31
CA GLU A 111 17.68 23.46 -5.28
C GLU A 111 16.50 22.65 -4.72
N LEU A 112 16.55 22.38 -3.41
CA LEU A 112 15.44 21.77 -2.68
C LEU A 112 14.40 22.84 -2.35
N VAL A 113 13.16 22.61 -2.78
CA VAL A 113 12.06 23.58 -2.67
C VAL A 113 10.77 22.91 -2.20
N GLY A 114 9.85 23.67 -1.63
CA GLY A 114 8.52 23.20 -1.26
C GLY A 114 7.54 23.33 -2.42
N ASP A 115 6.33 23.83 -2.15
CA ASP A 115 5.26 24.02 -3.13
C ASP A 115 5.63 24.96 -4.29
N GLU A 116 6.68 25.78 -4.13
CA GLU A 116 7.23 26.61 -5.21
C GLU A 116 7.65 25.77 -6.43
N ILE A 117 7.87 24.45 -6.27
CA ILE A 117 8.17 23.52 -7.36
C ILE A 117 7.16 23.64 -8.51
N LEU A 118 5.88 23.84 -8.23
CA LEU A 118 4.83 23.96 -9.26
C LEU A 118 5.04 25.20 -10.15
N THR A 119 5.62 26.27 -9.59
CA THR A 119 5.95 27.49 -10.34
C THR A 119 7.33 27.38 -10.98
N LEU A 120 8.31 26.85 -10.24
CA LEU A 120 9.70 26.68 -10.69
C LEU A 120 9.83 25.64 -11.79
N CYS A 121 8.90 24.69 -11.87
CA CYS A 121 8.83 23.69 -12.92
C CYS A 121 7.64 23.92 -13.86
N ALA A 122 6.98 25.09 -13.79
CA ALA A 122 5.96 25.45 -14.77
C ALA A 122 6.53 25.42 -16.19
N GLY A 123 5.92 24.61 -17.06
CA GLY A 123 6.38 24.40 -18.43
C GLY A 123 7.67 23.57 -18.57
N ALA A 124 8.22 23.06 -17.46
CA ALA A 124 9.06 21.87 -17.51
C ALA A 124 8.14 20.65 -17.73
N HIS A 125 8.71 19.58 -18.25
CA HIS A 125 8.00 18.37 -18.60
C HIS A 125 8.52 17.23 -17.71
N GLY A 126 7.65 16.31 -17.33
CA GLY A 126 7.88 15.36 -16.23
C GLY A 126 6.83 15.58 -15.14
N GLY A 127 5.95 14.62 -14.97
CA GLY A 127 4.90 14.65 -13.96
C GLY A 127 4.58 13.21 -13.57
N GLU A 128 4.64 12.93 -12.27
CA GLU A 128 4.22 11.65 -11.74
C GLU A 128 2.69 11.67 -11.64
N PRO A 129 1.97 10.64 -12.12
CA PRO A 129 0.53 10.57 -11.91
C PRO A 129 0.26 10.64 -10.40
N ALA A 130 -0.60 11.58 -9.98
CA ALA A 130 -1.06 11.60 -8.60
C ALA A 130 -1.69 10.24 -8.27
N PRO A 131 -1.35 9.61 -7.14
CA PRO A 131 -2.02 8.39 -6.71
C PRO A 131 -3.42 8.75 -6.21
N SER A 132 -4.36 8.93 -7.14
CA SER A 132 -5.80 9.03 -6.83
C SER A 132 -6.40 7.62 -6.77
N PRO A 133 -7.20 7.28 -5.75
CA PRO A 133 -7.91 6.01 -5.64
C PRO A 133 -9.03 5.87 -6.67
N ASP A 134 -9.48 6.98 -7.27
CA ASP A 134 -10.49 7.03 -8.33
C ASP A 134 -9.83 7.20 -9.71
N ALA A 135 -8.80 6.41 -10.04
CA ALA A 135 -8.17 6.42 -11.36
C ALA A 135 -9.07 5.84 -12.48
N GLU A 136 -10.39 6.09 -12.41
CA GLU A 136 -11.21 6.26 -13.60
C GLU A 136 -11.19 7.76 -13.95
N GLU A 137 -10.48 8.11 -15.02
CA GLU A 137 -10.34 9.46 -15.62
C GLU A 137 -9.37 10.45 -14.91
N GLY A 138 -8.09 10.37 -15.29
CA GLY A 138 -7.24 11.56 -15.44
C GLY A 138 -6.89 12.35 -14.17
N GLY A 139 -6.17 11.72 -13.23
CA GLY A 139 -5.47 12.49 -12.21
C GLY A 139 -4.42 13.41 -12.84
N ASP A 140 -4.41 14.69 -12.47
CA ASP A 140 -3.39 15.63 -12.92
C ASP A 140 -2.00 15.12 -12.51
N ALA A 141 -1.08 15.04 -13.45
CA ALA A 141 0.32 14.68 -13.17
C ALA A 141 0.95 15.76 -12.29
N VAL A 142 1.57 15.35 -11.19
CA VAL A 142 2.20 16.25 -10.22
C VAL A 142 3.69 16.30 -10.51
N THR A 143 4.20 17.51 -10.75
CA THR A 143 5.63 17.74 -10.98
C THR A 143 6.37 17.79 -9.65
N LEU A 144 7.22 16.79 -9.41
CA LEU A 144 8.00 16.61 -8.17
C LEU A 144 9.47 17.00 -8.34
N GLY A 145 9.88 17.34 -9.55
CA GLY A 145 11.21 17.81 -9.91
C GLY A 145 11.21 18.37 -11.32
N CYS A 146 12.25 19.14 -11.65
CA CYS A 146 12.57 19.41 -13.04
C CYS A 146 14.04 19.77 -13.23
N TYR A 147 14.62 19.23 -14.29
CA TYR A 147 15.83 19.73 -14.91
C TYR A 147 15.52 20.68 -16.07
N ARG A 148 16.21 21.82 -16.12
CA ARG A 148 16.06 22.86 -17.16
C ARG A 148 17.31 22.93 -18.05
N PRO A 149 17.33 22.25 -19.22
CA PRO A 149 18.52 22.17 -20.08
C PRO A 149 19.04 23.53 -20.55
N ARG A 150 18.17 24.53 -20.73
CA ARG A 150 18.57 25.87 -21.22
C ARG A 150 19.40 26.66 -20.21
N THR A 151 19.19 26.41 -18.92
CA THR A 151 19.86 27.12 -17.84
C THR A 151 20.78 26.22 -17.04
N ASP A 152 20.78 24.91 -17.32
CA ASP A 152 21.48 23.87 -16.55
C ASP A 152 21.14 23.96 -15.05
N ARG A 153 19.84 24.12 -14.74
CA ARG A 153 19.34 24.25 -13.37
C ARG A 153 18.38 23.13 -13.02
N MET A 154 18.46 22.61 -11.80
CA MET A 154 17.58 21.57 -11.28
C MET A 154 16.83 22.06 -10.03
N PHE A 155 15.54 21.79 -9.97
CA PHE A 155 14.69 22.06 -8.81
C PHE A 155 14.03 20.75 -8.39
N LEU A 156 14.02 20.47 -7.09
CA LEU A 156 13.57 19.20 -6.53
C LEU A 156 12.60 19.48 -5.38
N PHE A 157 11.47 18.79 -5.38
CA PHE A 157 10.53 18.86 -4.28
C PHE A 157 11.11 18.18 -3.03
N GLU A 158 11.11 18.91 -1.92
CA GLU A 158 11.42 18.42 -0.59
C GLU A 158 10.12 18.39 0.25
N PRO A 159 9.52 17.21 0.44
CA PRO A 159 8.36 17.06 1.30
C PRO A 159 8.67 17.50 2.73
N ALA A 160 7.71 18.14 3.40
CA ALA A 160 7.83 18.51 4.80
C ALA A 160 7.84 17.30 5.75
N ASP A 161 7.30 16.16 5.32
CA ASP A 161 7.27 14.92 6.10
C ASP A 161 8.49 14.04 5.78
N GLU A 162 9.34 13.79 6.78
CA GLU A 162 10.57 13.03 6.65
C GLU A 162 10.36 11.59 6.16
N ARG A 163 9.17 11.01 6.37
CA ARG A 163 8.82 9.67 5.86
C ARG A 163 8.90 9.62 4.34
N LEU A 164 8.72 10.76 3.67
CA LEU A 164 8.73 10.88 2.21
C LEU A 164 10.10 11.23 1.64
N ALA A 165 11.15 11.32 2.47
CA ALA A 165 12.48 11.68 1.99
C ALA A 165 13.04 10.70 0.94
N GLY A 166 12.50 9.48 0.82
CA GLY A 166 12.81 8.53 -0.25
C GLY A 166 12.35 9.00 -1.64
N PHE A 167 11.22 9.69 -1.73
CA PHE A 167 10.71 10.26 -2.98
C PHE A 167 11.68 11.27 -3.58
N THR A 168 12.18 12.21 -2.77
CA THR A 168 13.18 13.20 -3.24
C THR A 168 14.44 12.53 -3.80
N VAL A 169 14.89 11.40 -3.26
CA VAL A 169 16.04 10.65 -3.82
C VAL A 169 15.73 10.11 -5.21
N THR A 170 14.57 9.46 -5.36
CA THR A 170 14.15 8.90 -6.65
C THR A 170 14.01 9.98 -7.70
N PHE A 171 13.33 11.08 -7.37
CA PHE A 171 13.14 12.18 -8.33
C PHE A 171 14.44 12.91 -8.64
N ALA A 172 15.31 13.13 -7.66
CA ALA A 172 16.63 13.69 -7.92
C ALA A 172 17.47 12.83 -8.88
N ALA A 173 17.40 11.51 -8.74
CA ALA A 173 18.04 10.60 -9.68
C ALA A 173 17.40 10.62 -11.07
N HIS A 174 16.07 10.72 -11.14
CA HIS A 174 15.34 10.87 -12.40
C HIS A 174 15.77 12.15 -13.13
N GLU A 175 15.73 13.30 -12.47
CA GLU A 175 16.12 14.59 -13.04
C GLU A 175 17.62 14.63 -13.43
N LEU A 176 18.48 13.98 -12.63
CA LEU A 176 19.89 13.81 -12.98
C LEU A 176 20.06 13.04 -14.29
N LEU A 177 19.25 12.02 -14.53
CA LEU A 177 19.34 11.24 -15.77
C LEU A 177 18.93 12.04 -17.01
N HIS A 178 17.99 13.00 -16.89
CA HIS A 178 17.76 13.97 -17.95
C HIS A 178 18.97 14.87 -18.21
N ALA A 179 19.66 15.29 -17.14
CA ALA A 179 20.89 16.09 -17.26
C ALA A 179 22.04 15.32 -17.91
N VAL A 180 22.15 14.02 -17.61
CA VAL A 180 23.11 13.08 -18.22
C VAL A 180 22.77 12.86 -19.70
N TYR A 181 21.51 12.55 -20.03
CA TYR A 181 21.05 12.35 -21.40
C TYR A 181 21.25 13.62 -22.26
N GLY A 182 20.97 14.80 -21.70
CA GLY A 182 21.16 16.08 -22.38
C GLY A 182 22.62 16.41 -22.71
N ARG A 183 23.59 15.77 -22.05
CA ARG A 183 25.04 15.92 -22.31
C ARG A 183 25.57 14.94 -23.35
N MET A 184 24.78 13.95 -23.74
CA MET A 184 25.14 13.00 -24.80
C MET A 184 25.14 13.67 -26.18
N SER A 185 26.01 13.21 -27.06
CA SER A 185 25.93 13.55 -28.49
C SER A 185 24.67 12.94 -29.14
N PRO A 186 24.20 13.48 -30.28
CA PRO A 186 23.05 12.92 -30.98
C PRO A 186 23.21 11.44 -31.38
N GLU A 187 24.45 11.00 -31.62
CA GLU A 187 24.77 9.60 -31.90
C GLU A 187 24.57 8.74 -30.65
N GLN A 188 25.07 9.19 -29.49
CA GLN A 188 24.91 8.51 -28.22
C GLN A 188 23.43 8.44 -27.81
N GLN A 189 22.67 9.53 -27.96
CA GLN A 189 21.23 9.55 -27.67
C GLN A 189 20.48 8.48 -28.47
N ARG A 190 20.71 8.37 -29.78
CA ARG A 190 20.06 7.35 -30.61
C ARG A 190 20.41 5.91 -30.19
N GLU A 191 21.63 5.69 -29.72
CA GLU A 191 22.04 4.38 -29.19
C GLU A 191 21.32 4.08 -27.87
N VAL A 192 21.29 5.05 -26.95
CA VAL A 192 20.56 4.94 -25.67
C VAL A 192 19.08 4.67 -25.92
N ASP A 193 18.43 5.42 -26.82
CA ASP A 193 17.02 5.24 -27.20
C ASP A 193 16.74 3.80 -27.64
N THR A 194 17.66 3.20 -28.39
CA THR A 194 17.53 1.80 -28.85
C THR A 194 17.63 0.82 -27.68
N LEU A 195 18.57 1.05 -26.76
CA LEU A 195 18.75 0.20 -25.57
C LEU A 195 17.54 0.28 -24.63
N VAL A 196 17.11 1.50 -24.28
CA VAL A 196 16.01 1.70 -23.33
C VAL A 196 14.68 1.19 -23.89
N ALA A 197 14.41 1.37 -25.19
CA ALA A 197 13.21 0.82 -25.81
C ALA A 197 13.17 -0.72 -25.77
N ALA A 198 14.31 -1.38 -25.92
CA ALA A 198 14.41 -2.84 -25.82
C ALA A 198 14.14 -3.34 -24.39
N GLU A 199 14.61 -2.61 -23.37
CA GLU A 199 14.35 -2.95 -21.97
C GLU A 199 12.90 -2.65 -21.54
N VAL A 200 12.32 -1.54 -22.01
CA VAL A 200 10.90 -1.21 -21.76
C VAL A 200 9.99 -2.31 -22.31
N ALA A 201 10.32 -2.91 -23.46
CA ALA A 201 9.55 -4.02 -24.02
C ALA A 201 9.55 -5.29 -23.16
N ARG A 202 10.44 -5.39 -22.16
CA ARG A 202 10.48 -6.50 -21.19
C ARG A 202 9.63 -6.22 -19.94
N ILE A 203 9.19 -4.98 -19.73
CA ILE A 203 8.37 -4.60 -18.57
C ILE A 203 6.96 -5.22 -18.73
N PRO A 204 6.38 -5.82 -17.67
CA PRO A 204 5.02 -6.34 -17.71
C PRO A 204 4.01 -5.26 -18.09
N ALA A 205 3.03 -5.59 -18.93
CA ALA A 205 2.05 -4.61 -19.43
C ALA A 205 1.17 -3.93 -18.36
N GLY A 206 1.14 -4.46 -17.12
CA GLY A 206 0.43 -3.86 -15.99
C GLY A 206 1.32 -3.12 -15.01
N ASP A 207 2.60 -2.94 -15.31
CA ASP A 207 3.51 -2.18 -14.45
C ASP A 207 3.18 -0.68 -14.52
N PRO A 208 3.00 0.01 -13.38
CA PRO A 208 2.64 1.42 -13.35
C PRO A 208 3.67 2.33 -14.04
N VAL A 209 4.93 1.91 -14.15
CA VAL A 209 5.97 2.73 -14.80
C VAL A 209 5.69 3.01 -16.27
N LEU A 210 4.96 2.13 -16.96
CA LEU A 210 4.58 2.35 -18.35
C LEU A 210 3.64 3.54 -18.48
N ALA A 211 2.68 3.68 -17.55
CA ALA A 211 1.78 4.82 -17.51
C ALA A 211 2.51 6.12 -17.12
N GLN A 212 3.49 6.04 -16.20
CA GLN A 212 4.33 7.19 -15.82
C GLN A 212 5.16 7.69 -17.01
N ILE A 213 5.78 6.77 -17.77
CA ILE A 213 6.51 7.10 -18.99
C ILE A 213 5.58 7.77 -20.00
N ASP A 214 4.41 7.18 -20.30
CA ASP A 214 3.50 7.75 -21.29
C ASP A 214 2.95 9.12 -20.88
N ALA A 215 2.65 9.32 -19.59
CA ALA A 215 2.24 10.62 -19.06
C ALA A 215 3.36 11.68 -19.19
N SER A 216 4.62 11.28 -18.96
CA SER A 216 5.78 12.19 -19.04
C SER A 216 6.15 12.52 -20.49
N VAL A 217 5.99 11.57 -21.42
CA VAL A 217 6.15 11.79 -22.86
C VAL A 217 5.11 12.78 -23.39
N GLY A 218 3.85 12.62 -22.98
CA GLY A 218 2.74 13.45 -23.44
C GLY A 218 2.61 13.45 -24.97
N ASP A 219 2.41 14.63 -25.56
CA ASP A 219 2.22 14.80 -27.01
C ASP A 219 3.54 14.84 -27.82
N ASP A 220 4.71 14.82 -27.16
CA ASP A 220 6.01 15.02 -27.80
C ASP A 220 6.87 13.75 -27.75
N GLU A 221 6.67 12.90 -28.76
CA GLU A 221 7.38 11.62 -28.88
C GLU A 221 8.91 11.74 -29.01
N SER A 222 9.43 12.94 -29.30
CA SER A 222 10.89 13.13 -29.28
C SER A 222 11.51 12.97 -27.89
N ARG A 223 10.68 12.97 -26.84
CA ARG A 223 11.10 12.82 -25.44
C ARG A 223 11.19 11.37 -24.98
N ARG A 224 10.57 10.44 -25.70
CA ARG A 224 10.40 9.06 -25.23
C ARG A 224 11.71 8.41 -24.80
N GLY A 225 12.78 8.56 -25.59
CA GLY A 225 14.09 8.02 -25.23
C GLY A 225 14.65 8.60 -23.93
N ASN A 226 14.53 9.92 -23.75
CA ASN A 226 14.95 10.63 -22.54
C ASN A 226 14.13 10.20 -21.29
N GLU A 227 12.81 10.13 -21.41
CA GLU A 227 11.93 9.67 -20.32
C GLU A 227 12.21 8.21 -19.95
N GLN A 228 12.29 7.32 -20.95
CA GLN A 228 12.60 5.91 -20.72
C GLN A 228 13.96 5.74 -20.04
N PHE A 229 14.98 6.51 -20.44
CA PHE A 229 16.28 6.51 -19.79
C PHE A 229 16.18 6.93 -18.31
N ALA A 230 15.43 8.00 -18.02
CA ALA A 230 15.25 8.46 -16.64
C ALA A 230 14.48 7.47 -15.76
N TYR A 231 13.33 6.95 -16.22
CA TYR A 231 12.53 5.97 -15.47
C TYR A 231 13.25 4.63 -15.28
N LEU A 232 13.86 4.08 -16.34
CA LEU A 232 14.58 2.82 -16.23
C LEU A 232 15.74 2.93 -15.25
N GLY A 233 16.49 4.03 -15.28
CA GLY A 233 17.64 4.23 -14.41
C GLY A 233 17.27 4.41 -12.95
N SER A 234 16.17 5.11 -12.66
CA SER A 234 15.80 5.54 -11.30
C SER A 234 14.76 4.65 -10.60
N GLN A 235 13.91 3.92 -11.33
CA GLN A 235 12.72 3.26 -10.76
C GLN A 235 12.59 1.78 -11.11
N VAL A 236 13.13 1.33 -12.25
CA VAL A 236 12.89 -0.03 -12.75
C VAL A 236 14.02 -0.99 -12.39
N GLN A 237 13.66 -2.16 -11.86
CA GLN A 237 14.54 -3.31 -11.73
C GLN A 237 13.89 -4.51 -12.42
N LEU A 238 14.57 -5.08 -13.42
CA LEU A 238 14.12 -6.31 -14.07
C LEU A 238 14.82 -7.53 -13.46
N ASP A 239 14.12 -8.66 -13.48
CA ASP A 239 14.71 -9.96 -13.21
C ASP A 239 15.86 -10.24 -14.20
N GLY A 240 17.05 -10.50 -13.67
CA GLY A 240 18.27 -10.68 -14.45
C GLY A 240 18.97 -9.38 -14.89
N GLY A 241 18.46 -8.22 -14.51
CA GLY A 241 19.02 -6.91 -14.87
C GLY A 241 18.72 -6.47 -16.30
N PHE A 242 19.23 -5.30 -16.67
CA PHE A 242 19.24 -4.84 -18.05
C PHE A 242 20.38 -5.50 -18.85
N SER A 243 20.42 -5.24 -20.15
CA SER A 243 21.57 -5.54 -20.99
C SER A 243 22.87 -5.00 -20.36
N PRO A 244 24.00 -5.73 -20.45
CA PRO A 244 25.29 -5.27 -19.94
C PRO A 244 25.69 -3.88 -20.44
N GLU A 245 25.31 -3.58 -21.69
CA GLU A 245 25.44 -2.28 -22.34
C GLU A 245 24.76 -1.17 -21.54
N LEU A 246 23.46 -1.32 -21.25
CA LEU A 246 22.71 -0.31 -20.50
C LEU A 246 23.15 -0.23 -19.03
N GLU A 247 23.48 -1.36 -18.40
CA GLU A 247 24.01 -1.35 -17.02
C GLU A 247 25.36 -0.62 -16.95
N SER A 248 26.23 -0.80 -17.95
CA SER A 248 27.51 -0.07 -18.01
C SER A 248 27.30 1.44 -18.13
N LEU A 249 26.26 1.88 -18.83
CA LEU A 249 25.92 3.29 -19.00
C LEU A 249 25.44 3.90 -17.67
N TYR A 250 24.54 3.23 -16.96
CA TYR A 250 24.09 3.69 -15.64
C TYR A 250 25.21 3.65 -14.60
N ALA A 251 26.14 2.69 -14.69
CA ALA A 251 27.28 2.57 -13.79
C ALA A 251 28.25 3.77 -13.86
N GLU A 252 28.20 4.57 -14.93
CA GLU A 252 28.93 5.83 -14.97
C GLU A 252 28.34 6.90 -14.04
N THR A 253 27.03 6.84 -13.77
CA THR A 253 26.30 7.80 -12.92
C THR A 253 26.11 7.27 -11.51
N PHE A 254 25.71 6.00 -11.36
CA PHE A 254 25.40 5.36 -10.08
C PHE A 254 26.40 4.26 -9.74
N ALA A 255 26.98 4.32 -8.54
CA ALA A 255 27.81 3.26 -8.00
C ALA A 255 26.99 2.02 -7.61
N ASP A 256 25.72 2.22 -7.22
CA ASP A 256 24.77 1.14 -6.92
C ASP A 256 23.35 1.55 -7.31
N ARG A 257 23.00 1.28 -8.58
CA ARG A 257 21.67 1.58 -9.13
C ARG A 257 20.57 0.74 -8.46
N THR A 258 20.88 -0.50 -8.07
CA THR A 258 19.92 -1.38 -7.40
C THR A 258 19.54 -0.84 -6.02
N ALA A 259 20.50 -0.28 -5.27
CA ALA A 259 20.20 0.41 -4.01
C ALA A 259 19.28 1.64 -4.23
N LEU A 260 19.53 2.43 -5.28
CA LEU A 260 18.67 3.55 -5.65
C LEU A 260 17.24 3.10 -5.97
N VAL A 261 17.06 2.07 -6.81
CA VAL A 261 15.72 1.53 -7.12
C VAL A 261 15.05 0.98 -5.86
N GLY A 262 15.82 0.38 -4.94
CA GLY A 262 15.32 -0.04 -3.63
C GLY A 262 14.72 1.11 -2.80
N VAL A 263 15.26 2.33 -2.91
CA VAL A 263 14.68 3.52 -2.26
C VAL A 263 13.31 3.87 -2.87
N HIS A 264 13.18 3.80 -4.20
CA HIS A 264 11.89 4.00 -4.87
C HIS A 264 10.85 2.97 -4.40
N SER A 265 11.19 1.67 -4.46
CA SER A 265 10.28 0.60 -4.04
C SER A 265 9.85 0.74 -2.58
N ALA A 266 10.76 1.13 -1.69
CA ALA A 266 10.43 1.37 -0.28
C ALA A 266 9.48 2.58 -0.10
N SER A 267 9.63 3.61 -0.92
CA SER A 267 8.77 4.81 -0.86
C SER A 267 7.34 4.51 -1.33
N ILE A 268 7.19 3.71 -2.39
CA ILE A 268 5.87 3.22 -2.83
C ILE A 268 5.26 2.30 -1.78
N ALA A 269 6.04 1.34 -1.26
CA ALA A 269 5.57 0.42 -0.22
C ALA A 269 5.11 1.13 1.05
N LEU A 270 5.73 2.25 1.42
CA LEU A 270 5.27 3.10 2.52
C LEU A 270 3.84 3.59 2.27
N LEU A 271 3.59 4.24 1.12
CA LEU A 271 2.26 4.77 0.81
C LEU A 271 1.20 3.66 0.76
N ASP A 272 1.53 2.52 0.14
CA ASP A 272 0.63 1.38 0.07
C ASP A 272 0.33 0.80 1.45
N SER A 273 1.33 0.70 2.33
CA SER A 273 1.15 0.23 3.71
C SER A 273 0.24 1.15 4.50
N VAL A 274 0.38 2.47 4.34
CA VAL A 274 -0.47 3.46 5.03
C VAL A 274 -1.94 3.33 4.58
N ARG A 275 -2.20 3.09 3.29
CA ARG A 275 -3.58 2.83 2.83
C ARG A 275 -4.13 1.54 3.43
N ALA A 276 -3.35 0.46 3.36
CA ALA A 276 -3.76 -0.84 3.88
C ALA A 276 -4.02 -0.80 5.40
N ASP A 277 -3.21 -0.05 6.15
CA ASP A 277 -3.38 0.12 7.59
C ASP A 277 -4.67 0.88 7.94
N VAL A 278 -5.00 1.94 7.20
CA VAL A 278 -6.27 2.68 7.35
C VAL A 278 -7.47 1.76 7.05
N ASP A 279 -7.44 1.02 5.94
CA ASP A 279 -8.52 0.10 5.57
C ASP A 279 -8.71 -1.01 6.61
N ALA A 280 -7.61 -1.61 7.08
CA ALA A 280 -7.63 -2.63 8.10
C ALA A 280 -8.15 -2.08 9.44
N ALA A 281 -7.80 -0.85 9.81
CA ALA A 281 -8.27 -0.21 11.03
C ALA A 281 -9.78 0.09 10.97
N TRP A 282 -10.31 0.54 9.83
CA TRP A 282 -11.75 0.71 9.65
C TRP A 282 -12.53 -0.60 9.68
N SER A 283 -11.97 -1.68 9.13
CA SER A 283 -12.55 -3.02 9.28
C SER A 283 -12.65 -3.44 10.75
N GLN A 284 -11.61 -3.17 11.56
CA GLN A 284 -11.62 -3.48 12.99
C GLN A 284 -12.64 -2.64 13.76
N VAL A 285 -12.83 -1.37 13.40
CA VAL A 285 -13.88 -0.51 13.98
C VAL A 285 -15.26 -1.10 13.70
N ALA A 286 -15.54 -1.46 12.45
CA ALA A 286 -16.82 -2.03 12.06
C ALA A 286 -17.13 -3.33 12.82
N ASP A 287 -16.16 -4.23 12.95
CA ASP A 287 -16.30 -5.47 13.71
C ASP A 287 -16.54 -5.21 15.20
N ALA A 288 -15.80 -4.28 15.81
CA ALA A 288 -15.92 -3.94 17.22
C ALA A 288 -17.29 -3.31 17.55
N GLU A 289 -17.75 -2.39 16.71
CA GLU A 289 -19.05 -1.74 16.86
C GLU A 289 -20.21 -2.71 16.64
N ALA A 290 -20.11 -3.58 15.63
CA ALA A 290 -21.12 -4.61 15.39
C ALA A 290 -21.22 -5.56 16.59
N ALA A 291 -20.08 -5.99 17.16
CA ALA A 291 -20.06 -6.85 18.33
C ALA A 291 -20.63 -6.16 19.57
N ALA A 292 -20.28 -4.88 19.81
CA ALA A 292 -20.80 -4.10 20.93
C ALA A 292 -22.31 -3.88 20.80
N GLY A 293 -22.77 -3.50 19.60
CA GLY A 293 -24.18 -3.30 19.30
C GLY A 293 -25.01 -4.57 19.47
N GLN A 294 -24.50 -5.74 19.03
CA GLN A 294 -25.16 -7.03 19.25
C GLN A 294 -25.26 -7.37 20.73
N ALA A 295 -24.20 -7.15 21.51
CA ALA A 295 -24.21 -7.42 22.95
C ALA A 295 -25.21 -6.53 23.68
N ARG A 296 -25.27 -5.23 23.34
CA ARG A 296 -26.24 -4.28 23.89
C ARG A 296 -27.68 -4.62 23.50
N ALA A 297 -27.92 -5.00 22.24
CA ALA A 297 -29.24 -5.39 21.78
C ALA A 297 -29.74 -6.65 22.50
N GLN A 298 -28.87 -7.65 22.70
CA GLN A 298 -29.22 -8.86 23.44
C GLN A 298 -29.53 -8.53 24.91
N TRP A 299 -28.69 -7.72 25.56
CA TRP A 299 -28.93 -7.29 26.94
C TRP A 299 -30.26 -6.54 27.08
N SER A 300 -30.58 -5.65 26.14
CA SER A 300 -31.85 -4.90 26.14
C SER A 300 -33.08 -5.81 25.94
N ALA A 301 -32.95 -6.82 25.08
CA ALA A 301 -33.98 -7.85 24.90
C ALA A 301 -34.19 -8.67 26.18
N ASP A 302 -33.11 -9.08 26.84
CA ASP A 302 -33.14 -9.84 28.09
C ASP A 302 -33.73 -8.99 29.24
N GLN A 303 -33.39 -7.71 29.32
CA GLN A 303 -33.95 -6.75 30.27
C GLN A 303 -35.47 -6.60 30.07
N SER A 304 -35.93 -6.39 28.83
CA SER A 304 -37.36 -6.29 28.50
C SER A 304 -38.13 -7.56 28.86
N TRP A 305 -37.51 -8.72 28.64
CA TRP A 305 -38.10 -9.99 29.00
C TRP A 305 -38.14 -10.21 30.52
N TYR A 306 -37.08 -9.80 31.24
CA TYR A 306 -37.06 -9.77 32.71
C TYR A 306 -38.18 -8.88 33.27
N ASP A 307 -38.36 -7.67 32.75
CA ASP A 307 -39.40 -6.73 33.20
C ASP A 307 -40.81 -7.32 33.01
N GLN A 308 -41.05 -8.00 31.89
CA GLN A 308 -42.31 -8.72 31.64
C GLN A 308 -42.52 -9.89 32.60
N ALA A 309 -41.45 -10.65 32.88
CA ALA A 309 -41.50 -11.78 33.80
C ALA A 309 -41.75 -11.33 35.25
N LEU A 310 -41.14 -10.21 35.66
CA LEU A 310 -41.36 -9.58 36.96
C LEU A 310 -42.81 -9.11 37.12
N ALA A 311 -43.33 -8.37 36.13
CA ALA A 311 -44.73 -7.92 36.15
C ALA A 311 -45.72 -9.10 36.22
N ARG A 312 -45.40 -10.21 35.55
CA ARG A 312 -46.20 -11.44 35.63
C ARG A 312 -46.14 -12.05 37.03
N TYR A 313 -44.95 -12.16 37.60
CA TYR A 313 -44.75 -12.67 38.96
C TYR A 313 -45.50 -11.83 39.99
N GLU A 314 -45.43 -10.50 39.92
CA GLU A 314 -46.16 -9.59 40.81
C GLU A 314 -47.68 -9.80 40.73
N SER A 315 -48.21 -10.00 39.52
CA SER A 315 -49.63 -10.31 39.32
C SER A 315 -50.03 -11.68 39.91
N ASP A 316 -49.21 -12.71 39.71
CA ASP A 316 -49.47 -14.05 40.25
C ASP A 316 -49.34 -14.07 41.79
N HIS A 317 -48.42 -13.28 42.35
CA HIS A 317 -48.27 -13.10 43.80
C HIS A 317 -49.47 -12.36 44.40
N ALA A 318 -49.93 -11.27 43.78
CA ALA A 318 -51.10 -10.53 44.24
C ALA A 318 -52.38 -11.39 44.21
N GLN A 319 -52.53 -12.25 43.20
CA GLN A 319 -53.63 -13.21 43.15
C GLN A 319 -53.54 -14.23 44.29
N PHE A 320 -52.36 -14.79 44.55
CA PHE A 320 -52.13 -15.70 45.66
C PHE A 320 -52.50 -15.07 47.00
N ASP A 321 -52.07 -13.83 47.24
CA ASP A 321 -52.35 -13.09 48.47
C ASP A 321 -53.85 -12.79 48.66
N ALA A 322 -54.58 -12.57 47.56
CA ALA A 322 -56.02 -12.33 47.58
C ALA A 322 -56.85 -13.62 47.78
N THR A 323 -56.32 -14.80 47.44
CA THR A 323 -57.01 -16.08 47.61
C THR A 323 -57.06 -16.49 49.10
N PRO A 324 -58.19 -16.99 49.65
CA PRO A 324 -58.23 -17.50 51.02
C PRO A 324 -57.27 -18.66 51.25
N GLU A 325 -56.61 -18.72 52.41
CA GLU A 325 -55.59 -19.73 52.73
C GLU A 325 -56.09 -21.18 52.56
N ALA A 326 -57.34 -21.45 52.93
CA ALA A 326 -57.97 -22.75 52.78
C ALA A 326 -58.09 -23.21 51.31
N GLU A 327 -58.11 -22.28 50.36
CA GLU A 327 -58.20 -22.56 48.92
C GLU A 327 -56.81 -22.70 48.28
N ARG A 328 -55.81 -21.93 48.74
CA ARG A 328 -54.43 -21.91 48.19
C ARG A 328 -53.80 -23.30 48.11
N GLY A 329 -53.94 -24.11 49.16
CA GLY A 329 -53.35 -25.45 49.25
C GLY A 329 -53.91 -26.48 48.26
N SER A 330 -55.00 -26.16 47.55
CA SER A 330 -55.59 -27.03 46.52
C SER A 330 -55.14 -26.71 45.09
N TYR A 331 -54.47 -25.57 44.88
CA TYR A 331 -54.02 -25.17 43.55
C TYR A 331 -52.71 -25.87 43.17
N VAL A 332 -52.72 -26.43 41.96
CA VAL A 332 -51.53 -27.00 41.32
C VAL A 332 -51.23 -26.19 40.07
N VAL A 333 -50.06 -25.56 40.03
CA VAL A 333 -49.62 -24.72 38.92
C VAL A 333 -48.76 -25.56 37.99
N THR A 334 -49.09 -25.55 36.71
CA THR A 334 -48.22 -26.09 35.65
C THR A 334 -47.59 -24.92 34.91
N PHE A 335 -46.27 -24.89 34.85
CA PHE A 335 -45.52 -23.78 34.26
C PHE A 335 -44.29 -24.28 33.53
N THR A 336 -43.69 -23.40 32.73
CA THR A 336 -42.42 -23.65 32.06
C THR A 336 -41.38 -22.74 32.69
N THR A 337 -40.29 -23.34 33.15
CA THR A 337 -39.09 -22.62 33.63
C THR A 337 -38.49 -21.78 32.52
N PHE A 338 -37.61 -20.85 32.86
CA PHE A 338 -36.93 -20.04 31.85
C PHE A 338 -35.98 -20.83 30.96
N THR A 339 -35.51 -21.99 31.41
CA THR A 339 -34.72 -22.93 30.60
C THR A 339 -35.59 -23.84 29.71
N GLY A 340 -36.92 -23.67 29.72
CA GLY A 340 -37.84 -24.41 28.87
C GLY A 340 -38.36 -25.72 29.46
N GLU A 341 -37.94 -26.08 30.69
CA GLU A 341 -38.43 -27.28 31.37
C GLU A 341 -39.88 -27.08 31.86
N ARG A 342 -40.78 -28.01 31.54
CA ARG A 342 -42.16 -28.00 32.03
C ARG A 342 -42.22 -28.64 33.43
N ARG A 343 -42.79 -27.93 34.39
CA ARG A 343 -42.94 -28.37 35.78
C ARG A 343 -44.36 -28.23 36.29
N GLN A 344 -44.65 -28.95 37.37
CA GLN A 344 -45.90 -28.88 38.10
C GLN A 344 -45.58 -28.83 39.60
N SER A 345 -46.13 -27.86 40.33
CA SER A 345 -45.92 -27.72 41.78
C SER A 345 -47.16 -27.15 42.46
N SER A 346 -47.11 -27.02 43.79
CA SER A 346 -48.05 -26.15 44.50
C SER A 346 -47.86 -24.69 44.06
N TRP A 347 -48.89 -23.85 44.27
CA TRP A 347 -48.80 -22.41 43.94
C TRP A 347 -47.69 -21.71 44.77
N GLU A 348 -47.55 -22.03 46.05
CA GLU A 348 -46.48 -21.46 46.89
C GLU A 348 -45.07 -21.83 46.39
N GLU A 349 -44.85 -23.10 46.04
CA GLU A 349 -43.56 -23.53 45.48
C GLU A 349 -43.29 -22.89 44.11
N TYR A 350 -44.32 -22.67 43.31
CA TYR A 350 -44.21 -21.95 42.04
C TYR A 350 -43.73 -20.51 42.28
N LEU A 351 -44.33 -19.78 43.21
CA LEU A 351 -43.93 -18.40 43.51
C LEU A 351 -42.49 -18.32 44.03
N ARG A 352 -42.10 -19.21 44.94
CA ARG A 352 -40.69 -19.29 45.40
C ARG A 352 -39.74 -19.57 44.24
N PHE A 353 -40.08 -20.55 43.40
CA PHE A 353 -39.25 -20.90 42.25
C PHE A 353 -39.09 -19.73 41.27
N ARG A 354 -40.16 -18.98 40.99
CA ARG A 354 -40.11 -17.81 40.10
C ARG A 354 -39.31 -16.66 40.70
N ALA A 355 -39.39 -16.44 42.02
CA ALA A 355 -38.54 -15.46 42.69
C ALA A 355 -37.07 -15.81 42.52
N ASP A 356 -36.67 -17.06 42.78
CA ASP A 356 -35.30 -17.53 42.60
C ASP A 356 -34.82 -17.39 41.15
N GLU A 357 -35.68 -17.70 40.16
CA GLU A 357 -35.36 -17.52 38.74
C GLU A 357 -35.16 -16.03 38.37
N LEU A 358 -36.02 -15.13 38.88
CA LEU A 358 -35.91 -13.68 38.64
C LEU A 358 -34.67 -13.08 39.29
N ASP A 359 -34.32 -13.49 40.51
CA ASP A 359 -33.09 -13.07 41.19
C ASP A 359 -31.85 -13.49 40.38
N GLY A 360 -31.86 -14.72 39.83
CA GLY A 360 -30.80 -15.21 38.96
C GLY A 360 -30.63 -14.38 37.68
N LEU A 361 -31.74 -14.02 37.02
CA LEU A 361 -31.72 -13.17 35.83
C LEU A 361 -31.25 -11.75 36.13
N ALA A 362 -31.73 -11.16 37.23
CA ALA A 362 -31.31 -9.81 37.64
C ALA A 362 -29.81 -9.77 37.91
N ALA A 363 -29.27 -10.80 38.59
CA ALA A 363 -27.84 -10.92 38.83
C ALA A 363 -27.04 -11.09 37.54
N ASP A 364 -27.52 -11.89 36.58
CA ASP A 364 -26.88 -12.06 35.27
C ASP A 364 -26.87 -10.77 34.44
N LEU A 365 -28.00 -10.07 34.36
CA LEU A 365 -28.11 -8.77 33.67
C LEU A 365 -27.16 -7.73 34.27
N ALA A 366 -27.12 -7.63 35.60
CA ALA A 366 -26.22 -6.72 36.32
C ALA A 366 -24.74 -7.11 36.15
N ALA A 367 -24.42 -8.39 36.00
CA ALA A 367 -23.06 -8.86 35.77
C ALA A 367 -22.56 -8.59 34.34
N ARG A 368 -23.45 -8.65 33.34
CA ARG A 368 -23.11 -8.44 31.92
C ARG A 368 -22.98 -6.97 31.55
N GLU A 369 -23.78 -6.08 32.14
CA GLU A 369 -23.83 -4.66 31.77
C GLU A 369 -22.45 -3.96 31.79
N PRO A 370 -21.60 -4.11 32.82
CA PRO A 370 -20.29 -3.44 32.85
C PRO A 370 -19.37 -3.86 31.69
N ALA A 371 -19.38 -5.15 31.33
CA ALA A 371 -18.56 -5.67 30.23
C ALA A 371 -19.02 -5.13 28.86
N ILE A 372 -20.34 -4.98 28.67
CA ILE A 372 -20.90 -4.38 27.45
C ILE A 372 -20.51 -2.90 27.36
N THR A 373 -20.61 -2.15 28.46
CA THR A 373 -20.18 -0.75 28.48
C THR A 373 -18.68 -0.59 28.25
N GLU A 374 -17.85 -1.49 28.78
CA GLU A 374 -16.41 -1.53 28.48
C GLU A 374 -16.15 -1.82 27.00
N GLN A 375 -16.89 -2.75 26.41
CA GLN A 375 -16.78 -3.09 24.98
C GLN A 375 -17.20 -1.92 24.07
N GLU A 376 -18.30 -1.22 24.40
CA GLU A 376 -18.73 0.00 23.68
C GLU A 376 -17.68 1.11 23.78
N ALA A 377 -17.10 1.31 24.97
CA ALA A 377 -16.02 2.28 25.17
C ALA A 377 -14.75 1.91 24.38
N ALA A 378 -14.40 0.62 24.33
CA ALA A 378 -13.28 0.13 23.55
C ALA A 378 -13.49 0.34 22.03
N ALA A 379 -14.70 0.06 21.52
CA ALA A 379 -15.05 0.31 20.12
C ALA A 379 -14.97 1.81 19.77
N SER A 380 -15.49 2.68 20.65
CA SER A 380 -15.38 4.14 20.49
C SER A 380 -13.92 4.63 20.52
N ALA A 381 -13.10 4.10 21.44
CA ALA A 381 -11.68 4.43 21.50
C ALA A 381 -10.92 3.95 20.26
N LEU A 382 -11.28 2.79 19.71
CA LEU A 382 -10.71 2.27 18.46
C LEU A 382 -11.06 3.18 17.29
N ARG A 383 -12.34 3.60 17.17
CA ARG A 383 -12.77 4.58 16.14
C ARG A 383 -11.94 5.86 16.21
N ALA A 384 -11.79 6.46 17.39
CA ALA A 384 -11.02 7.69 17.54
C ALA A 384 -9.53 7.52 17.13
N GLN A 385 -8.94 6.34 17.40
CA GLN A 385 -7.58 6.02 16.94
C GLN A 385 -7.53 5.87 15.41
N THR A 386 -8.52 5.22 14.80
CA THR A 386 -8.62 5.06 13.34
C THR A 386 -8.84 6.40 12.63
N GLU A 387 -9.62 7.31 13.21
CA GLU A 387 -9.79 8.68 12.70
C GLU A 387 -8.46 9.45 12.75
N ALA A 388 -7.69 9.33 13.83
CA ALA A 388 -6.36 9.94 13.93
C ALA A 388 -5.37 9.34 12.91
N LEU A 389 -5.40 8.02 12.70
CA LEU A 389 -4.61 7.35 11.66
C LEU A 389 -4.99 7.83 10.26
N THR A 390 -6.29 7.98 9.99
CA THR A 390 -6.81 8.50 8.72
C THR A 390 -6.34 9.94 8.49
N ALA A 391 -6.34 10.77 9.53
CA ALA A 391 -5.86 12.15 9.45
C ALA A 391 -4.35 12.21 9.17
N ASP A 392 -3.54 11.37 9.83
CA ASP A 392 -2.10 11.25 9.55
C ASP A 392 -1.83 10.76 8.13
N ALA A 393 -2.56 9.74 7.67
CA ALA A 393 -2.47 9.25 6.30
C ALA A 393 -2.78 10.35 5.29
N ASN A 394 -3.89 11.07 5.47
CA ASN A 394 -4.26 12.19 4.60
C ASN A 394 -3.18 13.30 4.60
N ALA A 395 -2.59 13.60 5.76
CA ALA A 395 -1.50 14.57 5.86
C ALA A 395 -0.24 14.09 5.12
N LEU A 396 0.12 12.81 5.24
CA LEU A 396 1.24 12.20 4.53
C LEU A 396 1.05 12.28 3.02
N PHE A 397 -0.13 11.90 2.52
CA PHE A 397 -0.41 11.97 1.09
C PHE A 397 -0.43 13.40 0.56
N ALA A 398 -0.99 14.35 1.31
CA ALA A 398 -0.94 15.77 0.93
C ALA A 398 0.50 16.30 0.90
N ALA A 399 1.36 15.85 1.82
CA ALA A 399 2.78 16.21 1.85
C ALA A 399 3.59 15.56 0.72
N ALA A 400 3.14 14.42 0.18
CA ALA A 400 3.81 13.72 -0.92
C ALA A 400 3.63 14.40 -2.29
N PHE A 401 2.55 15.16 -2.46
CA PHE A 401 2.17 15.72 -3.76
C PHE A 401 1.78 17.21 -3.62
N PRO A 402 2.64 18.15 -4.01
CA PRO A 402 2.33 19.57 -3.95
C PRO A 402 1.13 19.89 -4.85
N GLY A 403 0.22 20.75 -4.38
CA GLY A 403 -0.98 21.15 -5.12
C GLY A 403 -2.15 20.15 -5.09
N SER A 404 -2.06 19.05 -4.34
CA SER A 404 -3.13 18.05 -4.17
C SER A 404 -4.24 18.47 -3.16
N SER A 405 -4.17 19.68 -2.62
CA SER A 405 -5.08 20.23 -1.60
C SER A 405 -6.45 20.64 -2.12
#